data_AF-A0A2G8RZA1-F1
#
_entry.id   AF-A0A2G8RZA1-F1
#
_cell.length_a   1.000
_cell.length_b   1.000
_cell.length_c   1.000
_cell.angle_alpha   90.00
_cell.angle_beta   90.00
_cell.angle_gamma   90.00
#
_symmetry.space_group_name_H-M   'P 1'
#
loop_
_entity.id
_entity.type
_entity.pdbx_description
1 polymer ?
#
loop_
_entity_poly.entity_id
_entity_poly.type
_entity_poly.pdbx_seq_one_letter_code
_entity_poly.pdbx_strand_id
1 'polypeptide(L)'
;MTDKPGQRLFISHIDVKPTSPSSLTLTTNKAHLPSSQVVYGDQPSQAPSERVRELHGESDDINYQYGGKYVWLVPRYTSSYSTAAVGFEIVIQGDANGSLKDLAKGAGGDFRYLLPIKDVTKEAKVTQVALLRLDGDLGRRPAGWSGNTIDINKNRGKTFLYLLWKNAL
;
A
#
# COMPACT_ATOMS: atom_id res chain seq x y z
N MET A 1 31.75 -42.31 44.84
CA MET A 1 30.99 -41.82 46.01
C MET A 1 31.79 -40.65 46.55
N THR A 2 31.32 -39.43 46.71
CA THR A 2 29.96 -38.90 46.84
C THR A 2 30.06 -37.37 46.78
N ASP A 3 28.97 -36.75 46.34
CA ASP A 3 28.52 -35.36 46.46
C ASP A 3 29.33 -34.25 47.17
N LYS A 4 29.23 -33.04 46.58
CA LYS A 4 29.50 -31.74 47.22
C LYS A 4 28.45 -31.46 48.31
N PRO A 5 28.71 -30.62 49.34
CA PRO A 5 28.31 -29.19 49.23
C PRO A 5 29.14 -28.20 50.08
N GLY A 6 29.00 -26.89 49.82
CA GLY A 6 29.38 -25.86 50.82
C GLY A 6 29.78 -24.49 50.26
N GLN A 7 28.79 -23.61 50.07
CA GLN A 7 28.92 -22.18 49.79
C GLN A 7 29.73 -21.40 50.85
N ARG A 8 30.48 -20.38 50.41
CA ARG A 8 30.56 -19.10 51.14
C ARG A 8 30.68 -17.92 50.17
N LEU A 9 29.72 -17.02 50.30
CA LEU A 9 29.56 -15.75 49.60
C LEU A 9 30.66 -14.77 49.97
N PHE A 10 31.18 -14.04 48.98
CA PHE A 10 31.60 -12.65 49.16
C PHE A 10 30.98 -11.81 48.04
N ILE A 11 30.08 -10.93 48.46
CA ILE A 11 29.44 -9.89 47.64
C ILE A 11 30.42 -8.72 47.58
N SER A 12 30.82 -8.31 46.39
CA SER A 12 31.22 -6.93 46.15
C SER A 12 30.44 -6.40 44.95
N HIS A 13 29.60 -5.41 45.26
CA HIS A 13 28.72 -4.67 44.39
C HIS A 13 29.42 -4.21 43.10
N ILE A 14 28.86 -4.59 41.95
CA ILE A 14 28.78 -3.71 40.79
C ILE A 14 27.36 -3.84 40.25
N ASP A 15 26.47 -2.97 40.73
CA ASP A 15 25.22 -2.64 40.03
C ASP A 15 25.60 -1.88 38.75
N VAL A 16 25.94 -2.62 37.68
CA VAL A 16 25.75 -2.07 36.34
C VAL A 16 24.26 -2.18 36.10
N LYS A 17 23.51 -1.11 36.40
CA LYS A 17 22.18 -0.94 35.83
C LYS A 17 22.32 -1.22 34.33
N PRO A 18 21.58 -2.16 33.74
CA PRO A 18 21.41 -2.12 32.30
C PRO A 18 20.76 -0.77 32.03
N THR A 19 21.55 0.17 31.52
CA THR A 19 21.05 1.37 30.90
C THR A 19 20.07 0.87 29.85
N SER A 20 18.80 1.12 30.12
CA SER A 20 17.68 0.91 29.22
C SER A 20 18.19 1.15 27.79
N PRO A 21 18.05 0.21 26.84
CA PRO A 21 18.24 0.59 25.45
C PRO A 21 17.26 1.73 25.26
N SER A 22 17.83 2.90 25.00
CA SER A 22 17.10 4.12 24.70
C SER A 22 15.99 3.69 23.78
N SER A 23 14.76 3.85 24.25
CA SER A 23 13.59 3.79 23.38
C SER A 23 13.84 4.86 22.34
N LEU A 24 14.48 4.46 21.24
CA LEU A 24 14.20 5.00 19.93
C LEU A 24 12.72 4.70 19.78
N THR A 25 11.89 5.57 20.32
CA THR A 25 10.66 5.95 19.65
C THR A 25 11.14 6.30 18.25
N LEU A 26 11.16 5.31 17.36
CA LEU A 26 10.64 5.54 16.04
C LEU A 26 9.29 6.18 16.33
N THR A 27 9.28 7.51 16.35
CA THR A 27 8.20 8.25 15.75
C THR A 27 8.07 7.60 14.39
N THR A 28 7.26 6.54 14.33
CA THR A 28 6.60 6.12 13.13
C THR A 28 5.93 7.41 12.71
N ASN A 29 6.61 8.16 11.85
CA ASN A 29 5.98 9.18 11.06
C ASN A 29 4.87 8.40 10.40
N LYS A 30 3.65 8.45 10.98
CA LYS A 30 2.50 7.67 10.52
C LYS A 30 2.29 8.19 9.10
N ALA A 31 2.85 7.46 8.15
CA ALA A 31 3.00 7.92 6.79
C ALA A 31 1.61 7.78 6.19
N HIS A 32 0.96 8.90 5.92
CA HIS A 32 -0.38 8.90 5.36
C HIS A 32 -0.29 9.06 3.86
N LEU A 33 -1.13 8.39 3.08
CA LEU A 33 -1.07 8.43 1.63
C LEU A 33 -1.98 9.53 1.06
N PRO A 34 -1.50 10.74 0.73
CA PRO A 34 -2.33 11.79 0.12
C PRO A 34 -2.85 11.42 -1.27
N SER A 35 -2.07 10.64 -2.03
CA SER A 35 -2.36 10.17 -3.38
C SER A 35 -1.33 9.11 -3.79
N SER A 36 -1.66 8.32 -4.80
CA SER A 36 -0.68 7.53 -5.57
C SER A 36 -0.36 8.25 -6.87
N GLN A 37 0.90 8.24 -7.26
CA GLN A 37 1.31 8.63 -8.61
C GLN A 37 1.15 7.46 -9.56
N VAL A 38 0.70 7.76 -10.79
CA VAL A 38 0.66 6.78 -11.87
C VAL A 38 1.92 6.96 -12.72
N VAL A 39 2.68 5.89 -12.87
CA VAL A 39 3.90 5.85 -13.69
C VAL A 39 3.68 4.94 -14.88
N TYR A 40 4.11 5.40 -16.06
CA TYR A 40 4.06 4.63 -17.30
C TYR A 40 5.44 4.11 -17.67
N GLY A 41 5.48 2.92 -18.25
CA GLY A 41 6.68 2.35 -18.88
C GLY A 41 6.38 1.72 -20.23
N ASP A 42 7.45 1.48 -20.97
CA ASP A 42 7.49 0.75 -22.23
C ASP A 42 7.94 -0.70 -22.05
N GLN A 43 8.57 -1.02 -20.92
CA GLN A 43 9.05 -2.37 -20.61
C GLN A 43 8.82 -2.71 -19.13
N PRO A 44 8.65 -4.01 -18.78
CA PRO A 44 8.46 -4.43 -17.39
C PRO A 44 9.62 -4.04 -16.47
N SER A 45 10.84 -3.99 -17.00
CA SER A 45 12.07 -3.64 -16.26
C SER A 45 12.08 -2.20 -15.74
N GLN A 46 11.20 -1.34 -16.26
CA GLN A 46 11.06 0.06 -15.84
C GLN A 46 10.13 0.24 -14.64
N ALA A 47 9.56 -0.85 -14.12
CA ALA A 47 8.68 -0.82 -12.97
C ALA A 47 9.39 -0.15 -11.76
N PRO A 48 8.82 0.93 -11.18
CA PRO A 48 9.44 1.59 -10.03
C PRO A 48 9.62 0.63 -8.86
N SER A 49 10.71 0.78 -8.10
CA SER A 49 11.05 -0.14 -7.01
C SER A 49 10.04 -0.09 -5.86
N GLU A 50 9.54 1.11 -5.61
CA GLU A 50 8.66 1.56 -4.54
C GLU A 50 7.17 1.47 -4.91
N ARG A 51 6.85 0.91 -6.07
CA ARG A 51 5.47 0.76 -6.54
C ARG A 51 4.62 -0.08 -5.58
N VAL A 52 3.31 0.13 -5.65
CA VAL A 52 2.32 -0.73 -4.98
C VAL A 52 2.44 -2.14 -5.54
N ARG A 53 2.63 -3.11 -4.66
CA ARG A 53 2.74 -4.53 -5.00
C ARG A 53 1.39 -5.22 -4.96
N GLU A 54 1.26 -6.25 -5.78
CA GLU A 54 0.16 -7.20 -5.70
C GLU A 54 0.37 -8.17 -4.52
N LEU A 55 -0.72 -8.59 -3.87
CA LEU A 55 -0.67 -9.34 -2.61
C LEU A 55 -0.18 -10.78 -2.71
N HIS A 56 -0.46 -11.47 -3.81
CA HIS A 56 -0.19 -12.89 -4.00
C HIS A 56 0.94 -13.15 -5.00
N GLY A 57 1.62 -12.09 -5.47
CA GLY A 57 2.73 -12.19 -6.40
C GLY A 57 2.30 -12.18 -7.87
N GLU A 58 1.03 -11.87 -8.15
CA GLU A 58 0.57 -11.61 -9.51
C GLU A 58 1.17 -10.30 -10.04
N SER A 59 0.96 -10.05 -11.33
CA SER A 59 1.48 -8.82 -11.96
C SER A 59 0.89 -7.56 -11.33
N ASP A 60 1.77 -6.66 -10.89
CA ASP A 60 1.46 -5.31 -10.38
C ASP A 60 1.38 -4.24 -11.50
N ASP A 61 1.56 -4.64 -12.76
CA ASP A 61 1.19 -3.82 -13.92
C ASP A 61 -0.33 -3.82 -14.10
N ILE A 62 -0.95 -2.64 -13.96
CA ILE A 62 -2.40 -2.47 -14.11
C ILE A 62 -2.87 -2.93 -15.50
N ASN A 63 -2.04 -2.73 -16.53
CA ASN A 63 -2.34 -3.11 -17.91
C ASN A 63 -1.91 -4.53 -18.27
N TYR A 64 -1.52 -5.35 -17.29
CA TYR A 64 -1.13 -6.73 -17.54
C TYR A 64 -2.17 -7.47 -18.41
N GLN A 65 -1.67 -8.12 -19.47
CA GLN A 65 -2.44 -8.79 -20.54
C GLN A 65 -3.22 -7.89 -21.50
N TYR A 66 -3.35 -6.58 -21.30
CA TYR A 66 -4.14 -5.71 -22.18
C TYR A 66 -3.33 -5.00 -23.27
N GLY A 67 -1.99 -5.06 -23.20
CA GLY A 67 -1.11 -4.31 -24.10
C GLY A 67 -1.03 -2.83 -23.72
N GLY A 68 -0.53 -1.99 -24.64
CA GLY A 68 -0.31 -0.57 -24.37
C GLY A 68 0.93 -0.31 -23.52
N LYS A 69 0.89 0.73 -22.68
CA LYS A 69 1.94 1.01 -21.71
C LYS A 69 1.81 0.09 -20.51
N TYR A 70 2.95 -0.22 -19.88
CA TYR A 70 2.96 -0.71 -18.52
C TYR A 70 2.56 0.42 -17.57
N VAL A 71 1.74 0.13 -16.57
CA VAL A 71 1.18 1.14 -15.68
C VAL A 71 1.32 0.67 -14.23
N TRP A 72 2.00 1.47 -13.40
CA TRP A 72 2.17 1.18 -11.98
C TRP A 72 1.68 2.35 -11.11
N LEU A 73 1.23 2.01 -9.91
CA LEU A 73 0.98 2.98 -8.86
C LEU A 73 2.22 3.11 -7.98
N VAL A 74 2.64 4.34 -7.70
CA VAL A 74 3.68 4.66 -6.74
C VAL A 74 3.06 5.45 -5.60
N PRO A 75 3.04 4.92 -4.37
CA PRO A 75 2.51 5.65 -3.22
C PRO A 75 3.33 6.93 -3.00
N ARG A 76 2.66 8.03 -2.68
CA ARG A 76 3.28 9.21 -2.10
C ARG A 76 2.77 9.34 -0.68
N TYR A 77 3.68 9.56 0.27
CA TYR A 77 3.36 9.69 1.68
C TYR A 77 3.46 11.15 2.13
N THR A 78 2.65 11.51 3.13
CA THR A 78 2.61 12.83 3.78
C THR A 78 2.56 12.65 5.29
N SER A 79 3.12 13.61 6.01
CA SER A 79 2.85 13.82 7.43
C SER A 79 1.68 14.78 7.66
N SER A 80 1.25 15.52 6.63
CA SER A 80 0.14 16.47 6.73
C SER A 80 -1.21 15.74 6.75
N TYR A 81 -1.79 15.65 7.93
CA TYR A 81 -3.07 14.99 8.16
C TYR A 81 -4.21 15.57 7.28
N SER A 82 -4.22 16.87 7.01
CA SER A 82 -5.25 17.52 6.19
C SER A 82 -5.25 17.11 4.72
N THR A 83 -4.11 16.60 4.21
CA THR A 83 -3.97 16.19 2.80
C THR A 83 -3.94 14.69 2.62
N ALA A 84 -3.90 13.93 3.72
CA ALA A 84 -3.93 12.48 3.75
C ALA A 84 -5.25 11.91 3.23
N ALA A 85 -5.18 10.85 2.43
CA ALA A 85 -6.37 10.13 2.02
C ALA A 85 -6.94 9.28 3.16
N VAL A 86 -8.25 9.08 3.10
CA VAL A 86 -9.03 8.17 3.95
C VAL A 86 -9.50 6.93 3.18
N GLY A 87 -9.32 6.96 1.87
CA GLY A 87 -9.61 5.89 0.91
C GLY A 87 -9.34 6.35 -0.51
N PHE A 88 -9.72 5.55 -1.48
CA PHE A 88 -9.57 5.87 -2.90
C PHE A 88 -10.82 5.47 -3.68
N GLU A 89 -11.06 6.17 -4.79
CA GLU A 89 -12.12 5.86 -5.75
C GLU A 89 -11.57 5.72 -7.17
N ILE A 90 -12.31 4.97 -7.99
CA ILE A 90 -12.03 4.82 -9.42
C ILE A 90 -13.15 5.50 -10.19
N VAL A 91 -12.76 6.43 -11.07
CA VAL A 91 -13.64 7.05 -12.04
C VAL A 91 -13.37 6.42 -13.40
N ILE A 92 -14.42 5.92 -14.07
CA ILE A 92 -14.36 5.37 -15.43
C ILE A 92 -15.27 6.22 -16.32
N GLN A 93 -14.74 6.71 -17.44
CA GLN A 93 -15.47 7.62 -18.33
C GLN A 93 -14.99 7.51 -19.79
N GLY A 94 -15.89 7.79 -20.73
CA GLY A 94 -15.59 7.72 -22.17
C GLY A 94 -14.65 8.82 -22.67
N ASP A 95 -14.67 10.00 -22.04
CA ASP A 95 -13.83 11.13 -22.44
C ASP A 95 -12.55 11.24 -21.61
N ALA A 96 -11.46 11.58 -22.28
CA ALA A 96 -10.18 11.80 -21.61
C ALA A 96 -10.22 13.04 -20.71
N ASN A 97 -9.60 12.94 -19.53
CA ASN A 97 -9.31 14.08 -18.68
C ASN A 97 -7.80 14.33 -18.73
N GLY A 98 -7.40 15.37 -19.45
CA GLY A 98 -5.99 15.72 -19.66
C GLY A 98 -5.22 16.08 -18.38
N SER A 99 -5.93 16.39 -17.28
CA SER A 99 -5.34 16.71 -15.98
C SER A 99 -5.05 15.47 -15.13
N LEU A 100 -5.51 14.29 -15.56
CA LEU A 100 -5.37 13.04 -14.81
C LEU A 100 -4.55 12.01 -15.60
N LYS A 101 -3.98 11.05 -14.87
CA LYS A 101 -3.21 9.96 -15.47
C LYS A 101 -4.10 8.73 -15.61
N ASP A 102 -4.41 8.41 -16.87
CA ASP A 102 -5.18 7.25 -17.26
C ASP A 102 -4.47 5.93 -16.90
N LEU A 103 -5.12 5.10 -16.10
CA LEU A 103 -4.61 3.77 -15.75
C LEU A 103 -4.71 2.77 -16.91
N ALA A 104 -5.45 3.11 -17.97
CA ALA A 104 -5.61 2.34 -19.20
C ALA A 104 -4.58 2.67 -20.29
N LYS A 105 -3.55 3.46 -19.98
CA LYS A 105 -2.79 4.19 -21.00
C LYS A 105 -2.32 3.30 -22.16
N GLY A 106 -2.86 3.59 -23.35
CA GLY A 106 -2.49 2.90 -24.60
C GLY A 106 -3.10 1.51 -24.79
N ALA A 107 -3.93 1.03 -23.86
CA ALA A 107 -4.60 -0.27 -23.96
C ALA A 107 -6.03 -0.19 -24.52
N GLY A 108 -6.53 1.03 -24.80
CA GLY A 108 -7.88 1.28 -25.32
C GLY A 108 -9.00 1.12 -24.28
N GLY A 109 -10.24 1.33 -24.75
CA GLY A 109 -11.45 1.37 -23.91
C GLY A 109 -11.62 2.69 -23.15
N ASP A 110 -12.53 2.70 -22.18
CA ASP A 110 -12.82 3.88 -21.35
C ASP A 110 -11.63 4.32 -20.52
N PHE A 111 -11.44 5.62 -20.34
CA PHE A 111 -10.39 6.14 -19.48
C PHE A 111 -10.72 5.87 -18.02
N ARG A 112 -9.69 5.62 -17.21
CA ARG A 112 -9.91 5.37 -15.78
C ARG A 112 -8.87 6.01 -14.89
N TYR A 113 -9.35 6.59 -13.80
CA TYR A 113 -8.54 7.43 -12.91
C TYR A 113 -8.72 7.01 -11.47
N LEU A 114 -7.61 6.97 -10.73
CA LEU A 114 -7.60 6.74 -9.29
C LEU A 114 -7.52 8.08 -8.57
N LEU A 115 -8.53 8.36 -7.75
CA LEU A 115 -8.61 9.60 -6.99
C LEU A 115 -8.55 9.32 -5.49
N PRO A 116 -7.73 10.05 -4.72
CA PRO A 116 -7.74 9.95 -3.27
C PRO A 116 -9.00 10.62 -2.70
N ILE A 117 -9.69 9.91 -1.81
CA ILE A 117 -10.76 10.49 -1.01
C ILE A 117 -10.10 11.16 0.19
N LYS A 118 -10.36 12.46 0.40
CA LYS A 118 -9.84 13.24 1.52
C LYS A 118 -10.99 13.73 2.38
N ASP A 119 -10.88 13.49 3.68
CA ASP A 119 -11.84 13.95 4.67
C ASP A 119 -11.09 14.34 5.94
N VAL A 120 -11.06 15.63 6.25
CA VAL A 120 -10.35 16.17 7.42
C VAL A 120 -10.99 15.75 8.75
N THR A 121 -12.26 15.36 8.74
CA THR A 121 -13.02 14.94 9.94
C THR A 121 -12.71 13.51 10.37
N LYS A 122 -12.08 12.71 9.50
CA LYS A 122 -11.79 11.28 9.75
C LYS A 122 -10.38 11.09 10.28
N GLU A 123 -10.24 10.67 11.53
CA GLU A 123 -8.95 10.37 12.18
C GLU A 123 -8.16 9.26 11.50
N ALA A 124 -8.85 8.19 11.10
CA ALA A 124 -8.24 7.04 10.45
C ALA A 124 -7.84 7.37 9.00
N LYS A 125 -6.54 7.55 8.76
CA LYS A 125 -5.94 7.82 7.44
C LYS A 125 -5.30 6.59 6.83
N VAL A 126 -5.27 6.52 5.50
CA VAL A 126 -4.64 5.43 4.76
C VAL A 126 -3.13 5.41 5.02
N THR A 127 -2.61 4.27 5.47
CA THR A 127 -1.18 4.06 5.78
C THR A 127 -0.53 2.98 4.92
N GLN A 128 -1.33 2.06 4.38
CA GLN A 128 -0.85 0.98 3.53
C GLN A 128 -1.81 0.80 2.35
N VAL A 129 -1.24 0.47 1.20
CA VAL A 129 -1.96 0.05 0.00
C VAL A 129 -1.35 -1.22 -0.58
N ALA A 130 -2.18 -2.00 -1.27
CA ALA A 130 -1.75 -3.14 -2.09
C ALA A 130 -2.71 -3.33 -3.26
N LEU A 131 -2.24 -3.97 -4.33
CA LEU A 131 -3.10 -4.45 -5.40
C LEU A 131 -3.58 -5.87 -5.07
N LEU A 132 -4.78 -6.20 -5.50
CA LEU A 132 -5.31 -7.56 -5.48
C LEU A 132 -5.84 -7.89 -6.88
N ARG A 133 -5.20 -8.86 -7.54
CA ARG A 133 -5.64 -9.37 -8.84
C ARG A 133 -6.38 -10.70 -8.67
N LEU A 134 -7.49 -10.85 -9.37
CA LEU A 134 -8.36 -12.03 -9.29
C LEU A 134 -8.86 -12.43 -10.69
N ASP A 135 -9.21 -13.71 -10.83
CA ASP A 135 -9.87 -14.24 -12.04
C ASP A 135 -11.39 -13.97 -12.06
N GLY A 136 -11.94 -13.54 -10.93
CA GLY A 136 -13.35 -13.22 -10.74
C GLY A 136 -13.55 -11.99 -9.87
N ASP A 137 -14.80 -11.55 -9.72
CA ASP A 137 -15.13 -10.43 -8.83
C ASP A 137 -14.67 -10.70 -7.39
N LEU A 138 -14.30 -9.64 -6.68
CA LEU A 138 -13.82 -9.67 -5.30
C LEU A 138 -14.75 -10.46 -4.37
N GLY A 139 -16.08 -10.32 -4.54
CA GLY A 139 -17.11 -10.92 -3.70
C GLY A 139 -17.11 -10.38 -2.26
N ARG A 140 -16.00 -10.54 -1.54
CA ARG A 140 -15.76 -10.03 -0.19
C ARG A 140 -14.33 -9.50 -0.07
N ARG A 141 -14.18 -8.29 0.50
CA ARG A 141 -12.87 -7.73 0.84
C ARG A 141 -12.09 -8.65 1.78
N PRO A 142 -10.78 -8.91 1.54
CA PRO A 142 -9.97 -9.72 2.44
C PRO A 142 -9.90 -9.14 3.86
N ALA A 143 -9.81 -10.03 4.85
CA ALA A 143 -9.67 -9.63 6.24
C ALA A 143 -8.40 -8.79 6.46
N GLY A 144 -8.47 -7.85 7.40
CA GLY A 144 -7.35 -6.95 7.73
C GLY A 144 -7.19 -5.74 6.80
N TRP A 145 -8.05 -5.57 5.80
CA TRP A 145 -8.10 -4.39 4.94
C TRP A 145 -9.31 -3.51 5.29
N SER A 146 -9.08 -2.19 5.37
CA SER A 146 -10.09 -1.19 5.72
C SER A 146 -11.02 -0.85 4.55
N GLY A 147 -10.50 -0.91 3.32
CA GLY A 147 -11.27 -0.62 2.12
C GLY A 147 -10.65 -1.14 0.84
N ASN A 148 -11.41 -1.02 -0.24
CA ASN A 148 -11.02 -1.40 -1.60
C ASN A 148 -11.73 -0.52 -2.63
N THR A 149 -11.13 -0.34 -3.82
CA THR A 149 -11.82 0.27 -4.96
C THR A 149 -12.87 -0.68 -5.53
N ILE A 150 -13.67 -0.19 -6.50
CA ILE A 150 -14.30 -1.08 -7.49
C ILE A 150 -13.23 -1.77 -8.36
N ASP A 151 -13.65 -2.67 -9.25
CA ASP A 151 -12.78 -3.28 -10.25
C ASP A 151 -12.20 -2.20 -11.20
N ILE A 152 -10.89 -2.02 -11.15
CA ILE A 152 -10.12 -1.12 -12.00
C ILE A 152 -10.17 -1.59 -13.47
N ASN A 153 -10.31 -2.89 -13.69
CA ASN A 153 -10.37 -3.51 -15.01
C ASN A 153 -11.80 -3.73 -15.51
N LYS A 154 -12.79 -3.08 -14.88
CA LYS A 154 -14.19 -3.18 -15.27
C LYS A 154 -14.35 -2.95 -16.78
N ASN A 155 -15.14 -3.81 -17.42
CA ASN A 155 -15.43 -3.81 -18.85
C ASN A 155 -14.23 -4.10 -19.79
N ARG A 156 -13.11 -4.63 -19.29
CA ARG A 156 -11.96 -5.03 -20.14
C ARG A 156 -11.86 -6.53 -20.42
N GLY A 157 -12.53 -7.37 -19.63
CA GLY A 157 -12.76 -8.79 -19.95
C GLY A 157 -11.56 -9.73 -19.80
N LYS A 158 -10.62 -9.48 -18.88
CA LYS A 158 -9.54 -10.43 -18.54
C LYS A 158 -9.50 -10.74 -17.05
N THR A 159 -8.76 -9.95 -16.27
CA THR A 159 -8.64 -10.11 -14.82
C THR A 159 -9.31 -8.94 -14.11
N PHE A 160 -9.77 -9.19 -12.89
CA PHE A 160 -10.26 -8.15 -11.98
C PHE A 160 -9.09 -7.60 -11.17
N LEU A 161 -9.10 -6.30 -10.91
CA LEU A 161 -8.02 -5.65 -10.19
C LEU A 161 -8.57 -4.62 -9.21
N TYR A 162 -8.14 -4.71 -7.96
CA TYR A 162 -8.60 -3.82 -6.89
C TYR A 162 -7.40 -3.19 -6.19
N LEU A 163 -7.50 -1.91 -5.83
CA LEU A 163 -6.60 -1.30 -4.85
C LEU A 163 -7.20 -1.48 -3.47
N LEU A 164 -6.48 -2.15 -2.58
CA LEU A 164 -6.83 -2.30 -1.18
C LEU A 164 -6.09 -1.27 -0.33
N TRP A 165 -6.67 -0.88 0.81
CA TRP A 165 -5.97 -0.05 1.79
C TRP A 165 -6.25 -0.39 3.25
N LYS A 166 -5.31 -0.04 4.11
CA LYS A 166 -5.48 -0.01 5.57
C LYS A 166 -5.44 1.41 6.09
N ASN A 167 -6.30 1.71 7.04
CA ASN A 167 -6.24 2.95 7.80
C ASN A 167 -5.45 2.74 9.08
N ALA A 168 -4.79 3.79 9.56
CA ALA A 168 -4.22 3.82 10.91
C ALA A 168 -5.32 3.49 11.93
N LEU A 169 -5.01 2.57 12.83
CA LEU A 169 -5.77 2.34 14.06
C LEU A 169 -5.57 3.53 15.01
#